data_AF-A0A365YAC3-F1
#
_entry.id   AF-A0A365YAC3-F1
#
_cell.length_a   1.000
_cell.length_b   1.000
_cell.length_c   1.000
_cell.angle_alpha   90.00
_cell.angle_beta   90.00
_cell.angle_gamma   90.00
#
_symmetry.space_group_name_H-M   'P 1'
#
loop_
_entity.id
_entity.type
_entity.pdbx_description
1 polymer ?
#
loop_
_entity_poly.entity_id
_entity_poly.type
_entity_poly.pdbx_seq_one_letter_code
_entity_poly.pdbx_strand_id
1 'polypeptide(L)'
;MFQMLVLCQANVCRSPFAQTLLANALSGDPGVHIASAGVQTKPGYELCQVAGRLLGTAAPAEHLSRPVSEELVMGSDLILTMEPEHSAMVSALCPSARHRTYTLVEASALAVEARARGMLSDPQWVRQLPEVLNDLRGLVPVPELQNPRGRWRGRLGPGRIADGHGLGYTAHERVLRQVEQHAKDLAGQS
;
A
#
# COMPACT_ATOMS: atom_id res chain seq x y z
N MET A 1 -1.27 -14.89 13.64
CA MET A 1 -0.28 -14.31 12.71
C MET A 1 -1.07 -13.44 11.75
N PHE A 2 -0.73 -12.16 11.62
CA PHE A 2 -1.45 -11.17 10.81
C PHE A 2 -0.81 -11.07 9.43
N GLN A 3 -1.62 -11.14 8.38
CA GLN A 3 -1.18 -11.13 6.99
C GLN A 3 -1.63 -9.84 6.30
N MET A 4 -0.67 -9.05 5.82
CA MET A 4 -0.91 -7.85 5.04
C MET A 4 -0.46 -8.06 3.60
N LEU A 5 -1.32 -7.73 2.63
CA LEU A 5 -1.02 -7.84 1.21
C LEU A 5 -1.05 -6.48 0.53
N VAL A 6 0.05 -6.11 -0.12
CA VAL A 6 0.18 -4.85 -0.85
C VAL A 6 0.14 -5.11 -2.36
N LEU A 7 -0.75 -4.40 -3.06
CA LEU A 7 -1.04 -4.60 -4.47
C LEU A 7 -0.77 -3.34 -5.28
N CYS A 8 -0.12 -3.53 -6.43
CA CYS A 8 -0.09 -2.54 -7.51
C CYS A 8 -0.32 -3.25 -8.85
N GLN A 9 -0.13 -2.56 -9.97
CA GLN A 9 -0.37 -3.15 -11.29
C GLN A 9 0.59 -4.31 -11.60
N ALA A 10 1.89 -4.01 -11.70
CA ALA A 10 2.89 -4.97 -12.17
C ALA A 10 3.71 -5.68 -11.07
N ASN A 11 3.60 -5.27 -9.80
CA ASN A 11 4.43 -5.77 -8.68
C ASN A 11 5.94 -5.64 -8.89
N VAL A 12 6.37 -4.51 -9.44
CA VAL A 12 7.80 -4.20 -9.65
C VAL A 12 8.23 -2.88 -9.02
N CYS A 13 7.30 -2.07 -8.50
CA CYS A 13 7.65 -0.74 -7.97
C CYS A 13 6.89 -0.41 -6.69
N ARG A 14 5.65 0.08 -6.81
CA ARG A 14 4.90 0.66 -5.69
C ARG A 14 4.61 -0.36 -4.59
N SER A 15 4.13 -1.55 -4.94
CA SER A 15 3.82 -2.58 -3.95
C SER A 15 5.04 -3.20 -3.24
N PRO A 16 6.14 -3.60 -3.91
CA PRO A 16 7.32 -4.08 -3.18
C PRO A 16 8.00 -2.97 -2.38
N PHE A 17 7.96 -1.71 -2.85
CA PHE A 17 8.45 -0.56 -2.11
C PHE A 17 7.68 -0.35 -0.81
N ALA A 18 6.34 -0.30 -0.88
CA ALA A 18 5.48 -0.22 0.31
C ALA A 18 5.64 -1.42 1.26
N GLN A 19 5.71 -2.65 0.72
CA GLN A 19 5.97 -3.85 1.52
C GLN A 19 7.25 -3.70 2.34
N THR A 20 8.34 -3.27 1.71
CA THR A 20 9.65 -3.12 2.37
C THR A 20 9.59 -2.08 3.47
N LEU A 21 8.99 -0.91 3.19
CA LEU A 21 8.85 0.16 4.18
C LEU A 21 8.01 -0.27 5.38
N LEU A 22 6.86 -0.89 5.14
CA LEU A 22 5.98 -1.36 6.21
C LEU A 22 6.63 -2.50 7.01
N ALA A 23 7.35 -3.41 6.36
CA ALA A 23 8.03 -4.52 7.04
C ALA A 23 9.14 -3.99 7.96
N ASN A 24 9.91 -2.99 7.50
CA ASN A 24 10.91 -2.34 8.34
C ASN A 24 10.27 -1.59 9.51
N ALA A 25 9.20 -0.84 9.24
CA ALA A 25 8.48 -0.07 10.25
C ALA A 25 7.83 -0.94 11.33
N LEU A 26 7.38 -2.14 10.97
CA LEU A 26 6.69 -3.08 11.85
C LEU A 26 7.58 -4.26 12.30
N SER A 27 8.90 -4.16 12.10
CA SER A 27 9.86 -5.23 12.41
C SER A 27 9.90 -5.66 13.89
N GLY A 28 9.38 -4.83 14.79
CA GLY A 28 9.22 -5.17 16.21
C GLY A 28 8.08 -6.14 16.53
N ASP A 29 7.18 -6.43 15.58
CA ASP A 29 6.09 -7.39 15.74
C ASP A 29 6.30 -8.60 14.82
N PRO A 30 6.91 -9.69 15.32
CA PRO A 30 7.18 -10.89 14.51
C PRO A 30 5.90 -11.63 14.09
N GLY A 31 4.74 -11.24 14.62
CA GLY A 31 3.46 -11.81 14.21
C GLY A 31 2.84 -11.14 12.98
N VAL A 32 3.46 -10.10 12.42
CA VAL A 32 3.00 -9.38 11.23
C VAL A 32 3.83 -9.77 10.02
N HIS A 33 3.16 -10.27 8.98
CA HIS A 33 3.78 -10.63 7.71
C HIS A 33 3.22 -9.75 6.61
N ILE A 34 4.12 -9.22 5.78
CA ILE A 34 3.75 -8.31 4.70
C ILE A 34 4.27 -8.87 3.39
N ALA A 35 3.33 -9.07 2.48
CA ALA A 35 3.54 -9.60 1.15
C ALA A 35 3.16 -8.56 0.10
N SER A 36 3.70 -8.68 -1.10
CA SER A 36 3.22 -7.92 -2.25
C SER A 36 2.87 -8.81 -3.44
N ALA A 37 1.97 -8.33 -4.29
CA ALA A 37 1.61 -8.97 -5.56
C ALA A 37 1.10 -7.94 -6.58
N GLY A 38 0.84 -8.40 -7.81
CA GLY A 38 0.44 -7.57 -8.95
C GLY A 38 -0.91 -8.01 -9.50
N VAL A 39 -1.82 -7.07 -9.73
CA VAL A 39 -3.14 -7.37 -10.29
C VAL A 39 -3.11 -7.64 -11.80
N GLN A 40 -2.04 -7.19 -12.48
CA GLN A 40 -1.80 -7.39 -13.91
C GLN A 40 -0.30 -7.58 -14.14
N THR A 41 0.20 -8.77 -13.79
CA THR A 41 1.63 -9.10 -13.93
C THR A 41 1.83 -10.56 -14.31
N LYS A 42 3.07 -10.89 -14.67
CA LYS A 42 3.58 -12.26 -14.77
C LYS A 42 4.64 -12.48 -13.69
N PRO A 43 4.92 -13.73 -13.31
CA PRO A 43 6.02 -14.02 -12.40
C PRO A 43 7.39 -13.59 -12.96
N GLY A 44 8.29 -13.12 -12.10
CA GLY A 44 9.73 -13.07 -12.42
C GLY A 44 10.30 -11.70 -12.83
N TYR A 45 9.54 -10.61 -12.76
CA TYR A 45 10.10 -9.27 -13.00
C TYR A 45 10.78 -8.73 -11.74
N GLU A 46 11.98 -8.17 -11.91
CA GLU A 46 12.76 -7.58 -10.84
C GLU A 46 12.18 -6.27 -10.31
N LEU A 47 12.68 -5.84 -9.15
CA LEU A 47 12.38 -4.53 -8.58
C LEU A 47 12.86 -3.41 -9.52
N CYS A 48 12.03 -2.38 -9.70
CA CYS A 48 12.38 -1.23 -10.53
C CYS A 48 13.57 -0.47 -9.92
N GLN A 49 14.44 0.04 -10.78
CA GLN A 49 15.68 0.70 -10.36
C GLN A 49 15.45 1.92 -9.44
N VAL A 50 14.36 2.67 -9.65
CA VAL A 50 14.03 3.83 -8.82
C VAL A 50 13.68 3.39 -7.40
N ALA A 51 12.87 2.35 -7.24
CA ALA A 51 12.54 1.77 -5.94
C ALA A 51 13.79 1.18 -5.26
N GLY A 52 14.59 0.40 -5.99
CA GLY A 52 15.85 -0.14 -5.47
C GLY A 52 16.80 0.95 -4.97
N ARG A 53 16.96 2.04 -5.73
CA ARG A 53 17.81 3.17 -5.34
C ARG A 53 17.29 3.90 -4.10
N LEU A 54 15.98 4.08 -3.97
CA LEU A 54 15.38 4.74 -2.81
C LEU A 54 15.43 3.87 -1.55
N LEU A 55 15.31 2.55 -1.68
CA LEU A 55 15.43 1.61 -0.56
C LEU A 55 16.90 1.41 -0.13
N GLY A 56 17.86 1.56 -1.04
CA GLY A 56 19.27 1.34 -0.73
C GLY A 56 19.52 -0.09 -0.23
N THR A 57 20.14 -0.23 0.93
CA THR A 57 20.43 -1.53 1.55
C THR A 57 19.19 -2.27 2.04
N ALA A 58 18.05 -1.58 2.19
CA ALA A 58 16.78 -2.22 2.52
C ALA A 58 16.12 -2.88 1.30
N ALA A 59 16.64 -2.66 0.08
CA ALA A 59 16.07 -3.26 -1.12
C ALA A 59 16.12 -4.81 -1.02
N PRO A 60 15.00 -5.51 -1.27
CA PRO A 60 14.99 -6.96 -1.32
C PRO A 60 15.89 -7.46 -2.46
N ALA A 61 16.92 -8.23 -2.12
CA ALA A 61 17.92 -8.72 -3.08
C ALA A 61 17.31 -9.58 -4.20
N GLU A 62 16.25 -10.33 -3.91
CA GLU A 62 15.65 -11.31 -4.82
C GLU A 62 14.14 -11.05 -5.04
N HIS A 63 13.71 -9.77 -5.02
CA HIS A 63 12.32 -9.49 -5.35
C HIS A 63 12.00 -9.93 -6.78
N LEU A 64 10.99 -10.79 -6.90
CA LEU A 64 10.39 -11.18 -8.16
C LEU A 64 8.90 -10.91 -8.10
N SER A 65 8.38 -10.27 -9.16
CA SER A 65 6.95 -10.04 -9.28
C SER A 65 6.19 -11.37 -9.22
N ARG A 66 4.98 -11.32 -8.67
CA ARG A 66 4.03 -12.43 -8.73
C ARG A 66 2.59 -11.93 -8.95
N PRO A 67 1.77 -12.66 -9.73
CA PRO A 67 0.34 -12.35 -9.85
C PRO A 67 -0.36 -12.48 -8.50
N VAL A 68 -1.36 -11.63 -8.27
CA VAL A 68 -2.33 -11.86 -7.19
C VAL A 68 -3.15 -13.10 -7.50
N SER A 69 -3.47 -13.89 -6.47
CA SER A 69 -4.35 -15.05 -6.56
C SER A 69 -5.46 -14.94 -5.52
N GLU A 70 -6.51 -15.74 -5.69
CA GLU A 70 -7.62 -15.77 -4.73
C GLU A 70 -7.13 -16.25 -3.36
N GLU A 71 -6.20 -17.21 -3.31
CA GLU A 71 -5.62 -17.71 -2.06
C GLU A 71 -4.86 -16.61 -1.31
N LEU A 72 -4.09 -15.77 -2.02
CA LEU A 72 -3.41 -14.63 -1.39
C LEU A 72 -4.42 -13.64 -0.80
N VAL A 73 -5.49 -13.34 -1.54
CA VAL A 73 -6.55 -12.42 -1.09
C VAL A 73 -7.32 -12.99 0.11
N MET A 74 -7.67 -14.28 0.08
CA MET A 74 -8.38 -14.94 1.17
C MET A 74 -7.51 -15.06 2.43
N GLY A 75 -6.21 -15.33 2.27
CA GLY A 75 -5.25 -15.45 3.37
C GLY A 75 -4.76 -14.14 3.98
N SER A 76 -5.21 -12.97 3.49
CA SER A 76 -4.77 -11.66 3.97
C SER A 76 -5.79 -11.00 4.89
N ASP A 77 -5.39 -10.58 6.09
CA ASP A 77 -6.23 -9.86 7.04
C ASP A 77 -6.44 -8.38 6.65
N LEU A 78 -5.48 -7.80 5.91
CA LEU A 78 -5.56 -6.45 5.37
C LEU A 78 -4.93 -6.38 3.98
N ILE A 79 -5.63 -5.76 3.03
CA ILE A 79 -5.18 -5.59 1.65
C ILE A 79 -5.07 -4.10 1.34
N LEU A 80 -3.90 -3.69 0.87
CA LEU A 80 -3.57 -2.31 0.51
C LEU A 80 -3.36 -2.22 -0.99
N THR A 81 -4.04 -1.29 -1.66
CA THR A 81 -3.87 -1.07 -3.10
C THR A 81 -3.33 0.32 -3.41
N MET A 82 -2.69 0.48 -4.57
CA MET A 82 -2.19 1.81 -4.98
C MET A 82 -3.24 2.70 -5.63
N GLU A 83 -4.29 2.11 -6.21
CA GLU A 83 -5.31 2.81 -6.98
C GLU A 83 -6.68 2.18 -6.69
N PRO A 84 -7.79 2.94 -6.80
CA PRO A 84 -9.14 2.40 -6.61
C PRO A 84 -9.48 1.24 -7.55
N GLU A 85 -8.98 1.26 -8.79
CA GLU A 85 -9.21 0.20 -9.78
C GLU A 85 -8.62 -1.14 -9.31
N HIS A 86 -7.45 -1.11 -8.63
CA HIS A 86 -6.88 -2.32 -8.05
C HIS A 86 -7.78 -2.89 -6.94
N SER A 87 -8.42 -2.04 -6.13
CA SER A 87 -9.40 -2.47 -5.11
C SER A 87 -10.65 -3.08 -5.76
N ALA A 88 -11.09 -2.54 -6.90
CA ALA A 88 -12.18 -3.10 -7.68
C ALA A 88 -11.82 -4.49 -8.24
N MET A 89 -10.58 -4.68 -8.72
CA MET A 89 -10.10 -5.99 -9.18
C MET A 89 -10.06 -7.03 -8.05
N VAL A 90 -9.63 -6.65 -6.84
CA VAL A 90 -9.71 -7.52 -5.66
C VAL A 90 -11.16 -7.88 -5.35
N SER A 91 -12.06 -6.91 -5.39
CA SER A 91 -13.50 -7.15 -5.11
C SER A 91 -14.15 -8.05 -6.16
N ALA A 92 -13.71 -7.98 -7.42
CA ALA A 92 -14.16 -8.88 -8.48
C ALA A 92 -13.63 -10.31 -8.30
N LEU A 93 -12.41 -10.46 -7.78
CA LEU A 93 -11.80 -11.76 -7.49
C LEU A 93 -12.40 -12.41 -6.23
N CYS A 94 -12.59 -11.63 -5.16
CA CYS A 94 -13.09 -12.10 -3.87
C CYS A 94 -13.98 -11.01 -3.23
N PRO A 95 -15.31 -11.03 -3.46
CA PRO A 95 -16.22 -9.99 -2.98
C PRO A 95 -16.20 -9.81 -1.45
N SER A 96 -15.97 -10.88 -0.69
CA SER A 96 -15.90 -10.84 0.77
C SER A 96 -14.71 -10.04 1.28
N ALA A 97 -13.65 -9.85 0.49
CA ALA A 97 -12.45 -9.10 0.90
C ALA A 97 -12.64 -7.57 0.95
N ARG A 98 -13.78 -7.03 0.49
CA ARG A 98 -14.02 -5.58 0.38
C ARG A 98 -13.87 -4.81 1.69
N HIS A 99 -14.29 -5.39 2.82
CA HIS A 99 -14.25 -4.75 4.14
C HIS A 99 -12.81 -4.61 4.69
N ARG A 100 -11.87 -5.38 4.14
CA ARG A 100 -10.45 -5.38 4.49
C ARG A 100 -9.54 -4.91 3.35
N THR A 101 -10.09 -4.31 2.30
CA THR A 101 -9.34 -3.80 1.13
C THR A 101 -9.45 -2.30 1.06
N TYR A 102 -8.32 -1.59 1.09
CA TYR A 102 -8.25 -0.13 1.09
C TYR A 102 -7.18 0.33 0.09
N THR A 103 -7.33 1.53 -0.46
CA THR A 103 -6.16 2.17 -1.05
C THR A 103 -5.16 2.54 0.06
N LEU A 104 -3.85 2.58 -0.22
CA LEU A 104 -2.84 2.96 0.78
C LEU A 104 -3.10 4.37 1.34
N VAL A 105 -3.56 5.28 0.47
CA VAL A 105 -3.93 6.66 0.83
C VAL A 105 -5.14 6.68 1.77
N GLU A 106 -6.17 5.90 1.48
CA GLU A 106 -7.34 5.76 2.36
C GLU A 106 -6.96 5.13 3.71
N ALA A 107 -6.24 4.00 3.69
CA ALA A 107 -5.83 3.31 4.91
C ALA A 107 -4.98 4.21 5.82
N SER A 108 -4.04 4.96 5.24
CA SER A 108 -3.21 5.90 6.00
C SER A 108 -4.03 7.04 6.61
N ALA A 109 -4.95 7.65 5.86
CA ALA A 109 -5.81 8.72 6.38
C ALA A 109 -6.69 8.25 7.53
N LEU A 110 -7.30 7.07 7.38
CA LEU A 110 -8.10 6.42 8.42
C LEU A 110 -7.26 6.05 9.65
N ALA A 111 -6.04 5.55 9.46
CA ALA A 111 -5.14 5.20 10.57
C ALA A 111 -4.65 6.44 11.35
N VAL A 112 -4.40 7.57 10.66
CA VAL A 112 -4.07 8.85 11.30
C VAL A 112 -5.25 9.33 12.16
N GLU A 113 -6.47 9.31 11.61
CA GLU A 113 -7.67 9.67 12.38
C GLU A 113 -7.89 8.72 13.56
N ALA A 114 -7.73 7.41 13.37
CA ALA A 114 -7.87 6.42 14.42
C ALA A 114 -6.90 6.67 15.59
N ARG A 115 -5.64 7.03 15.29
CA ARG A 115 -4.67 7.41 16.32
C ARG A 115 -5.07 8.69 17.05
N ALA A 116 -5.56 9.70 16.33
CA ALA A 116 -6.07 10.93 16.94
C ALA A 116 -7.25 10.67 17.89
N ARG A 117 -8.06 9.63 17.62
CA ARG A 117 -9.17 9.17 18.47
C ARG A 117 -8.75 8.17 19.56
N GLY A 118 -7.46 7.81 19.65
CA GLY A 118 -6.96 6.82 20.62
C GLY A 118 -7.36 5.36 20.33
N MET A 119 -7.89 5.07 19.14
CA MET A 119 -8.40 3.74 18.75
C MET A 119 -7.29 2.71 18.47
N LEU A 120 -6.04 3.15 18.33
CA LEU A 120 -4.86 2.32 18.04
C LEU A 120 -3.80 2.42 19.14
N SER A 121 -4.24 2.36 20.40
CA SER A 121 -3.36 2.46 21.59
C SER A 121 -2.79 1.11 22.06
N ASP A 122 -3.31 -0.01 21.55
CA ASP A 122 -2.85 -1.37 21.89
C ASP A 122 -1.44 -1.64 21.32
N PRO A 123 -0.51 -2.27 22.06
CA PRO A 123 0.78 -2.70 21.52
C PRO A 123 0.69 -3.59 20.26
N GLN A 124 -0.42 -4.32 20.09
CA GLN A 124 -0.75 -5.14 18.93
C GLN A 124 -1.72 -4.46 17.95
N TRP A 125 -1.81 -3.13 17.96
CA TRP A 125 -2.73 -2.31 17.15
C TRP A 125 -2.81 -2.70 15.67
N VAL A 126 -1.76 -3.26 15.07
CA VAL A 126 -1.75 -3.72 13.67
C VAL A 126 -2.90 -4.71 13.42
N ARG A 127 -3.17 -5.60 14.38
CA ARG A 127 -4.26 -6.60 14.29
C ARG A 127 -5.65 -5.98 14.33
N GLN A 128 -5.78 -4.76 14.89
CA GLN A 128 -7.04 -4.02 14.99
C GLN A 128 -7.33 -3.18 13.73
N LEU A 129 -6.35 -3.00 12.84
CA LEU A 129 -6.52 -2.18 11.64
C LEU A 129 -7.76 -2.54 10.80
N PRO A 130 -8.05 -3.81 10.46
CA PRO A 130 -9.19 -4.10 9.59
C PRO A 130 -10.53 -3.61 10.15
N GLU A 131 -10.74 -3.76 11.46
CA GLU A 131 -11.94 -3.33 12.16
C GLU A 131 -11.98 -1.81 12.30
N VAL A 132 -10.91 -1.20 12.84
CA VAL A 132 -10.83 0.25 13.07
C VAL A 132 -10.94 1.06 11.78
N LEU A 133 -10.28 0.62 10.71
CA LEU A 133 -10.37 1.28 9.42
C LEU A 133 -11.78 1.16 8.83
N ASN A 134 -12.46 0.04 9.06
CA ASN A 134 -13.83 -0.17 8.59
C ASN A 134 -14.82 0.72 9.34
N ASP A 135 -14.65 0.91 10.65
CA ASP A 135 -15.51 1.77 11.47
C ASP A 135 -15.40 3.25 11.09
N LEU A 136 -14.23 3.68 10.60
CA LEU A 136 -14.00 5.04 10.15
C LEU A 136 -14.27 5.23 8.65
N ARG A 137 -14.49 4.16 7.90
CA ARG A 137 -14.73 4.22 6.46
C ARG A 137 -15.96 5.07 6.17
N GLY A 138 -15.80 6.04 5.27
CA GLY A 138 -16.87 6.99 4.92
C GLY A 138 -17.08 8.14 5.91
N LEU A 139 -16.41 8.11 7.07
CA LEU A 139 -16.38 9.22 8.03
C LEU A 139 -15.16 10.12 7.82
N VAL A 140 -14.10 9.59 7.22
CA VAL A 140 -12.86 10.32 6.90
C VAL A 140 -12.77 10.55 5.39
N PRO A 141 -12.58 11.79 4.93
CA PRO A 141 -12.42 12.07 3.51
C PRO A 141 -11.11 11.45 2.98
N VAL A 142 -11.19 10.77 1.84
CA VAL A 142 -10.01 10.18 1.20
C VAL A 142 -9.23 11.27 0.45
N PRO A 143 -7.92 11.49 0.75
CA PRO A 143 -7.14 12.53 0.10
C PRO A 143 -6.96 12.36 -1.41
N GLU A 144 -6.90 13.49 -2.12
CA GLU A 144 -6.46 13.59 -3.51
C GLU A 144 -4.99 14.02 -3.61
N LEU A 145 -4.17 13.19 -4.26
CA LEU A 145 -2.74 13.43 -4.38
C LEU A 145 -2.37 14.26 -5.61
N GLN A 146 -1.26 14.98 -5.52
CA GLN A 146 -0.73 15.76 -6.64
C GLN A 146 -0.29 14.85 -7.79
N ASN A 147 -0.59 15.24 -9.03
CA ASN A 147 -0.11 14.52 -10.21
C ASN A 147 1.44 14.54 -10.27
N PRO A 148 2.10 13.36 -10.35
CA PRO A 148 3.56 13.28 -10.36
C PRO A 148 4.20 13.86 -11.62
N ARG A 149 3.43 14.12 -12.69
CA ARG A 149 3.94 14.81 -13.89
C ARG A 149 4.04 16.33 -13.71
N GLY A 150 3.51 16.91 -12.63
CA GLY A 150 3.66 18.33 -12.31
C GLY A 150 2.44 18.96 -11.65
N ARG A 151 2.68 20.04 -10.89
CA ARG A 151 1.64 20.81 -10.18
C ARG A 151 0.52 21.30 -11.10
N TRP A 152 0.89 21.75 -12.29
CA TRP A 152 -0.04 22.28 -13.29
C TRP A 152 -0.98 21.22 -13.91
N ARG A 153 -0.70 19.93 -13.70
CA ARG A 153 -1.57 18.83 -14.16
C ARG A 153 -2.71 18.50 -13.19
N GLY A 154 -2.90 19.30 -12.15
CA GLY A 154 -3.96 19.11 -11.16
C GLY A 154 -3.72 17.92 -10.22
N ARG A 155 -4.76 17.55 -9.48
CA ARG A 155 -4.76 16.40 -8.57
C ARG A 155 -5.26 15.15 -9.27
N LEU A 156 -4.88 14.00 -8.73
CA LEU A 156 -5.43 12.70 -9.09
C LEU A 156 -6.73 12.47 -8.31
N GLY A 157 -7.57 11.55 -8.80
CA GLY A 157 -8.76 11.13 -8.06
C GLY A 157 -8.44 10.60 -6.66
N PRO A 158 -9.41 10.65 -5.72
CA PRO A 158 -9.21 10.25 -4.33
C PRO A 158 -8.60 8.85 -4.20
N GLY A 159 -7.66 8.71 -3.27
CA GLY A 159 -7.07 7.40 -2.95
C GLY A 159 -6.00 6.91 -3.93
N ARG A 160 -5.69 7.68 -4.99
CA ARG A 160 -4.80 7.25 -6.07
C ARG A 160 -3.35 7.66 -5.85
N ILE A 161 -2.47 6.66 -5.89
CA ILE A 161 -1.05 6.80 -6.18
C ILE A 161 -0.80 6.30 -7.62
N ALA A 162 -0.59 7.24 -8.54
CA ALA A 162 -0.42 6.93 -9.97
C ALA A 162 0.72 5.94 -10.26
N ASP A 163 0.68 5.28 -11.41
CA ASP A 163 1.85 4.54 -11.90
C ASP A 163 2.97 5.50 -12.33
N GLY A 164 4.14 5.33 -11.71
CA GLY A 164 5.35 6.08 -12.02
C GLY A 164 6.13 5.55 -13.22
N HIS A 165 5.84 4.33 -13.69
CA HIS A 165 6.55 3.76 -14.84
C HIS A 165 6.29 4.56 -16.11
N GLY A 166 7.36 4.80 -16.87
CA GLY A 166 7.32 5.59 -18.10
C GLY A 166 7.23 7.11 -17.89
N LEU A 167 7.21 7.61 -16.64
CA LEU A 167 7.12 9.06 -16.37
C LEU A 167 8.47 9.79 -16.30
N GLY A 168 9.59 9.07 -16.45
CA GLY A 168 10.93 9.59 -16.18
C GLY A 168 11.27 9.59 -14.68
N TYR A 169 12.57 9.66 -14.34
CA TYR A 169 13.07 9.45 -12.97
C TYR A 169 12.40 10.36 -11.93
N THR A 170 12.38 11.67 -12.14
CA THR A 170 11.86 12.64 -11.15
C THR A 170 10.36 12.49 -10.87
N ALA A 171 9.56 12.14 -11.88
CA ALA A 171 8.13 11.88 -11.66
C ALA A 171 7.91 10.53 -10.96
N HIS A 172 8.71 9.52 -11.31
CA HIS A 172 8.68 8.21 -10.68
C HIS A 172 9.10 8.27 -9.20
N GLU A 173 10.16 9.02 -8.88
CA GLU A 173 10.58 9.26 -7.51
C GLU A 173 9.46 9.95 -6.71
N ARG A 174 8.79 10.97 -7.29
CA ARG A 174 7.64 11.62 -6.63
C ARG A 174 6.50 10.64 -6.30
N VAL A 175 6.21 9.69 -7.19
CA VAL A 175 5.25 8.62 -6.89
C VAL A 175 5.71 7.79 -5.69
N LEU A 176 6.98 7.38 -5.67
CA LEU A 176 7.51 6.57 -4.56
C LEU A 176 7.58 7.35 -3.24
N ARG A 177 7.81 8.66 -3.26
CA ARG A 177 7.70 9.51 -2.07
C ARG A 177 6.27 9.59 -1.53
N GLN A 178 5.25 9.59 -2.41
CA GLN A 178 3.86 9.47 -1.98
C GLN A 178 3.61 8.10 -1.30
N VAL A 179 4.13 7.01 -1.87
CA VAL A 179 4.07 5.68 -1.24
C VAL A 179 4.74 5.70 0.13
N GLU A 180 5.94 6.29 0.23
CA GLU A 180 6.70 6.37 1.47
C GLU A 180 5.95 7.12 2.57
N GLN A 181 5.39 8.29 2.25
CA GLN A 181 4.62 9.09 3.20
C GLN A 181 3.44 8.28 3.76
N HIS A 182 2.62 7.71 2.88
CA HIS A 182 1.42 6.98 3.33
C HIS A 182 1.74 5.65 4.03
N ALA A 183 2.86 5.00 3.70
CA ALA A 183 3.34 3.85 4.46
C ALA A 183 3.74 4.24 5.89
N LYS A 184 4.45 5.38 6.07
CA LYS A 184 4.81 5.91 7.39
C LYS A 184 3.58 6.33 8.20
N ASP A 185 2.63 7.01 7.56
CA ASP A 185 1.35 7.39 8.17
C ASP A 185 0.57 6.18 8.67
N LEU A 186 0.46 5.13 7.85
CA LEU A 186 -0.17 3.88 8.26
C LEU A 186 0.58 3.24 9.44
N ALA A 187 1.92 3.24 9.42
CA ALA A 187 2.75 2.69 10.49
C ALA A 187 2.81 3.54 11.77
N GLY A 188 2.32 4.78 11.75
CA GLY A 188 2.39 5.70 12.90
C GLY A 188 3.78 6.29 13.11
N GLN A 189 4.52 6.51 12.02
CA GLN A 189 5.88 7.04 12.01
C GLN A 189 5.99 8.44 11.36
N SER A 190 4.86 9.14 11.21
CA SER A 190 4.82 10.51 10.67
C SER A 190 5.07 11.59 11.71
#